data_AF-X1MVA1-F1
#
_entry.id   AF-X1MVA1-F1
#
_cell.length_a   1.000
_cell.length_b   1.000
_cell.length_c   1.000
_cell.angle_alpha   90.00
_cell.angle_beta   90.00
_cell.angle_gamma   90.00
#
_symmetry.space_group_name_H-M   'P 1'
#
loop_
_entity.id
_entity.type
_entity.pdbx_description
1 polymer ?
#
loop_
_entity_poly.entity_id
_entity_poly.type
_entity_poly.pdbx_seq_one_letter_code
_entity_poly.pdbx_strand_id
1 'polypeptide(L)'
;DKEELIDLNVGAIILAVGFEQLDASNFKEFGYGRYPNVITALQFERIMNSSGPFLGHIQRLSDGKKPEKIAFIQCVGSRTKERNYCSSVCCMQATKESIMIKEHIPEIDVTLFYMDIRAYGKEFEQYYKRAKDKYKIRYIRSIPPSAPISKAFNIYIVSNFPAQGSLIILTFGE
;
A
#
# COMPACT_ATOMS: atom_id res chain seq x y z
N ASP A 1 18.11 27.51 16.75
CA ASP A 1 17.15 26.86 17.66
C ASP A 1 17.89 25.99 18.65
N LYS A 2 17.63 26.20 19.94
CA LYS A 2 18.12 25.34 21.03
C LYS A 2 16.94 24.54 21.55
N GLU A 3 17.20 23.28 21.88
CA GLU A 3 16.22 22.41 22.50
C GLU A 3 15.81 22.97 23.88
N GLU A 4 14.52 22.97 24.17
CA GLU A 4 13.96 23.48 25.43
C GLU A 4 13.02 22.43 26.03
N LEU A 5 13.14 22.21 27.35
CA LEU A 5 12.26 21.32 28.10
C LEU A 5 11.08 22.12 28.62
N ILE A 6 9.87 21.61 28.42
CA ILE A 6 8.62 22.26 28.81
C ILE A 6 7.89 21.34 29.79
N ASP A 7 7.57 21.87 30.98
CA ASP A 7 6.74 21.19 31.97
C ASP A 7 5.25 21.51 31.71
N LEU A 8 4.42 20.46 31.61
CA LEU A 8 3.00 20.57 31.30
C LEU A 8 2.17 19.86 32.36
N ASN A 9 1.21 20.58 32.96
CA ASN A 9 0.25 20.01 33.89
C ASN A 9 -1.02 19.58 33.14
N VAL A 10 -1.32 18.28 33.11
CA VAL A 10 -2.35 17.70 32.23
C VAL A 10 -3.27 16.77 33.00
N GLY A 11 -4.53 16.73 32.60
CA GLY A 11 -5.53 15.82 33.18
C GLY A 11 -5.56 14.44 32.54
N ALA A 12 -5.17 14.33 31.26
CA ALA A 12 -5.14 13.06 30.54
C ALA A 12 -4.15 13.06 29.36
N ILE A 13 -3.84 11.84 28.89
CA ILE A 13 -2.89 11.53 27.82
C ILE A 13 -3.55 10.63 26.76
N ILE A 14 -3.50 10.99 25.47
CA ILE A 14 -4.09 10.20 24.37
C ILE A 14 -3.07 9.65 23.34
N LEU A 15 -3.17 8.32 23.17
CA LEU A 15 -2.41 7.29 22.46
C LEU A 15 -2.13 7.26 20.91
N ALA A 16 -2.25 8.28 20.05
CA ALA A 16 -2.39 8.18 18.56
C ALA A 16 -1.23 8.44 17.50
N VAL A 17 0.02 7.88 17.54
CA VAL A 17 1.13 8.33 16.59
C VAL A 17 1.02 7.61 15.26
N GLY A 18 -0.05 6.84 15.08
CA GLY A 18 -0.27 6.05 13.90
C GLY A 18 0.69 4.86 13.85
N PHE A 19 1.39 4.73 12.73
CA PHE A 19 2.21 3.60 12.40
C PHE A 19 3.37 4.02 11.50
N GLU A 20 4.44 3.25 11.50
CA GLU A 20 5.54 3.39 10.55
C GLU A 20 5.33 2.46 9.35
N GLN A 21 5.97 2.73 8.21
CA GLN A 21 5.90 1.83 7.04
C GLN A 21 6.85 0.64 7.19
N LEU A 22 6.45 -0.51 6.64
CA LEU A 22 7.23 -1.74 6.66
C LEU A 22 8.33 -1.61 5.63
N ASP A 23 9.57 -1.76 6.06
CA ASP A 23 10.69 -1.77 5.14
C ASP A 23 10.64 -3.01 4.24
N ALA A 24 10.25 -2.77 2.97
CA ALA A 24 10.15 -3.75 1.91
C ALA A 24 11.51 -4.38 1.56
N SER A 25 12.64 -3.76 1.93
CA SER A 25 13.99 -4.27 1.65
C SER A 25 14.26 -5.62 2.34
N ASN A 26 13.52 -5.92 3.41
CA ASN A 26 13.56 -7.20 4.10
C ASN A 26 12.95 -8.36 3.30
N PHE A 27 12.22 -8.08 2.21
CA PHE A 27 11.53 -9.07 1.37
C PHE A 27 12.18 -9.12 -0.01
N LYS A 28 13.44 -9.54 -0.03
CA LYS A 28 14.32 -9.54 -1.21
C LYS A 28 13.78 -10.35 -2.37
N GLU A 29 12.95 -11.36 -2.09
CA GLU A 29 12.27 -12.19 -3.08
C GLU A 29 11.37 -11.38 -4.02
N PHE A 30 10.85 -10.23 -3.57
CA PHE A 30 10.08 -9.33 -4.42
C PHE A 30 10.94 -8.32 -5.18
N GLY A 31 12.24 -8.25 -4.89
CA GLY A 31 13.19 -7.43 -5.61
C GLY A 31 13.06 -5.92 -5.37
N TYR A 32 12.44 -5.51 -4.27
CA TYR A 32 12.42 -4.11 -3.84
C TYR A 32 13.85 -3.60 -3.62
N GLY A 33 14.16 -2.39 -4.10
CA GLY A 33 15.51 -1.82 -4.10
C GLY A 33 16.45 -2.39 -5.18
N ARG A 34 16.15 -3.56 -5.76
CA ARG A 34 16.90 -4.12 -6.90
C ARG A 34 16.29 -3.73 -8.24
N TYR A 35 14.96 -3.78 -8.35
CA TYR A 35 14.24 -3.48 -9.58
C TYR A 35 13.54 -2.12 -9.45
N PRO A 36 13.81 -1.13 -10.33
CA PRO A 36 13.25 0.21 -10.21
C PRO A 36 11.71 0.24 -10.23
N ASN A 37 11.08 -0.73 -10.89
CA ASN A 37 9.63 -0.81 -11.01
C ASN A 37 8.98 -1.71 -9.95
N VAL A 38 9.73 -2.16 -8.94
CA VAL A 38 9.18 -2.75 -7.72
C VAL A 38 9.11 -1.65 -6.68
N ILE A 39 7.90 -1.23 -6.35
CA ILE A 39 7.63 -0.13 -5.44
C ILE A 39 6.65 -0.57 -4.34
N THR A 40 6.59 0.18 -3.25
CA THR A 40 5.60 -0.03 -2.21
C THR A 40 4.27 0.63 -2.57
N ALA A 41 3.17 0.17 -1.96
CA ALA A 41 1.87 0.80 -2.12
C ALA A 41 1.89 2.31 -1.75
N LEU A 42 2.61 2.71 -0.69
CA LEU A 42 2.70 4.12 -0.31
C LEU A 42 3.48 4.97 -1.34
N GLN A 43 4.53 4.41 -1.95
CA GLN A 43 5.20 5.07 -3.08
C GLN A 43 4.26 5.22 -4.27
N PHE A 44 3.44 4.21 -4.54
CA PHE A 44 2.45 4.27 -5.61
C PHE A 44 1.37 5.34 -5.36
N GLU A 45 0.89 5.48 -4.11
CA GLU A 45 0.02 6.60 -3.71
C GLU A 45 0.67 7.96 -4.03
N ARG A 46 1.96 8.13 -3.73
CA ARG A 46 2.68 9.38 -4.08
C ARG A 46 2.76 9.58 -5.59
N ILE A 47 2.92 8.53 -6.39
CA ILE A 47 2.90 8.63 -7.86
C ILE A 47 1.52 9.08 -8.36
N MET A 48 0.45 8.50 -7.81
CA MET A 48 -0.93 8.78 -8.22
C MET A 48 -1.48 10.11 -7.68
N ASN A 49 -0.88 10.66 -6.63
CA ASN A 49 -1.30 11.92 -6.05
C ASN A 49 -1.01 13.11 -6.99
N SER A 50 -2.00 13.99 -7.19
CA SER A 50 -1.88 15.19 -8.03
C SER A 50 -0.84 16.21 -7.52
N SER A 51 -0.62 16.27 -6.20
CA SER A 51 0.46 17.02 -5.55
C SER A 51 1.69 16.13 -5.26
N GLY A 52 1.76 14.97 -5.93
CA GLY A 52 2.87 14.05 -5.89
C GLY A 52 4.02 14.47 -6.81
N PRO A 53 5.19 13.81 -6.71
CA PRO A 53 6.36 14.09 -7.54
C PRO A 53 6.11 13.94 -9.05
N PHE A 54 5.05 13.22 -9.44
CA PHE A 54 4.70 12.98 -10.84
C PHE A 54 3.35 13.59 -11.24
N LEU A 55 2.80 14.50 -10.43
CA LEU A 55 1.54 15.22 -10.71
C LEU A 55 0.36 14.30 -11.04
N GLY A 56 0.33 13.10 -10.45
CA GLY A 56 -0.68 12.08 -10.70
C GLY A 56 -0.45 11.22 -11.95
N HIS A 57 0.63 11.42 -12.69
CA HIS A 57 0.97 10.60 -13.85
C HIS A 57 1.58 9.25 -13.44
N ILE A 58 0.82 8.19 -13.68
CA ILE A 58 1.28 6.82 -13.45
C ILE A 58 2.35 6.46 -14.49
N GLN A 59 3.58 6.31 -14.03
CA GLN A 59 4.73 5.98 -14.87
C GLN A 59 5.69 5.00 -14.19
N ARG A 60 6.48 4.30 -15.00
CA ARG A 60 7.56 3.42 -14.55
C ARG A 60 8.76 4.24 -14.12
N LEU A 61 9.34 3.92 -12.97
CA LEU A 61 10.51 4.63 -12.46
C LEU A 61 11.78 4.33 -13.27
N SER A 62 11.81 3.20 -13.99
CA SER A 62 12.97 2.83 -14.81
C SER A 62 13.17 3.73 -16.04
N ASP A 63 12.08 4.17 -16.68
CA ASP A 63 12.15 4.84 -17.99
C ASP A 63 11.11 5.94 -18.22
N GLY A 64 10.31 6.29 -17.20
CA GLY A 64 9.28 7.32 -17.27
C GLY A 64 8.08 6.95 -18.16
N LYS A 65 8.04 5.73 -18.72
CA LYS A 65 6.95 5.35 -19.61
C LYS A 65 5.77 4.85 -18.80
N LYS A 66 4.59 5.09 -19.35
CA LYS A 66 3.33 4.49 -18.90
C LYS A 66 3.45 2.95 -18.85
N PRO A 67 3.07 2.29 -17.74
CA PRO A 67 3.02 0.84 -17.67
C PRO A 67 1.83 0.32 -18.47
N GLU A 68 1.93 -0.90 -19.02
CA GLU A 68 0.78 -1.60 -19.61
C GLU A 68 0.15 -2.56 -18.60
N LYS A 69 0.96 -3.10 -17.69
CA LYS A 69 0.56 -4.13 -16.73
C LYS A 69 1.10 -3.84 -15.34
N ILE A 70 0.22 -3.85 -14.34
CA ILE A 70 0.51 -3.60 -12.93
C ILE A 70 0.08 -4.82 -12.10
N ALA A 71 0.97 -5.28 -11.22
CA ALA A 71 0.68 -6.34 -10.25
C ALA A 71 0.75 -5.80 -8.82
N PHE A 72 -0.25 -6.09 -8.00
CA PHE A 72 -0.23 -5.90 -6.57
C PHE A 72 0.05 -7.21 -5.86
N ILE A 73 1.00 -7.23 -4.95
CA ILE A 73 1.31 -8.36 -4.09
C ILE A 73 0.83 -8.02 -2.68
N GLN A 74 -0.14 -8.79 -2.19
CA GLN A 74 -0.75 -8.61 -0.88
C GLN A 74 0.04 -9.32 0.23
N CYS A 75 -0.20 -8.89 1.47
CA CYS A 75 0.34 -9.50 2.68
C CYS A 75 1.88 -9.49 2.74
N VAL A 76 2.55 -8.55 2.08
CA VAL A 76 4.00 -8.47 2.18
C VAL A 76 4.37 -7.89 3.54
N GLY A 77 5.10 -8.69 4.33
CA GLY A 77 5.41 -8.38 5.72
C GLY A 77 4.26 -8.48 6.71
N SER A 78 3.15 -9.11 6.32
CA SER A 78 2.02 -9.41 7.20
C SER A 78 1.61 -10.86 7.04
N ARG A 79 1.01 -11.45 8.07
CA ARG A 79 0.61 -12.86 8.07
C ARG A 79 1.80 -13.79 7.75
N THR A 80 2.99 -13.42 8.21
CA THR A 80 4.20 -14.27 8.21
C THR A 80 4.38 -14.91 9.59
N LYS A 81 5.38 -15.76 9.76
CA LYS A 81 5.69 -16.37 11.06
C LYS A 81 6.10 -15.32 12.09
N GLU A 82 6.88 -14.33 11.66
CA GLU A 82 7.42 -13.24 12.49
C GLU A 82 6.37 -12.15 12.75
N ARG A 83 5.47 -11.91 11.78
CA ARG A 83 4.37 -10.94 11.86
C ARG A 83 3.06 -11.64 11.54
N ASN A 84 2.54 -12.38 12.52
CA ASN A 84 1.35 -13.22 12.37
C ASN A 84 0.00 -12.47 12.36
N TYR A 85 0.02 -11.14 12.35
CA TYR A 85 -1.16 -10.29 12.25
C TYR A 85 -1.43 -9.83 10.80
N CYS A 86 -2.65 -9.38 10.56
CA CYS A 86 -3.03 -8.75 9.30
C CYS A 86 -3.06 -7.23 9.48
N SER A 87 -2.50 -6.50 8.51
CA SER A 87 -2.45 -5.03 8.53
C SER A 87 -3.77 -4.35 8.21
N SER A 88 -4.84 -5.13 7.99
CA SER A 88 -6.23 -4.69 7.96
C SER A 88 -6.64 -3.83 6.75
N VAL A 89 -5.77 -2.93 6.26
CA VAL A 89 -6.07 -1.95 5.21
C VAL A 89 -5.62 -2.36 3.80
N CYS A 90 -4.60 -3.21 3.69
CA CYS A 90 -3.87 -3.43 2.42
C CYS A 90 -4.75 -3.96 1.28
N CYS A 91 -5.71 -4.84 1.57
CA CYS A 91 -6.63 -5.39 0.57
C CYS A 91 -7.49 -4.30 -0.09
N MET A 92 -8.01 -3.39 0.74
CA MET A 92 -8.92 -2.34 0.28
C MET A 92 -8.20 -1.18 -0.37
N GLN A 93 -7.01 -0.84 0.14
CA GLN A 93 -6.14 0.12 -0.53
C GLN A 93 -5.76 -0.34 -1.93
N ALA A 94 -5.28 -1.58 -2.09
CA ALA A 94 -4.91 -2.08 -3.42
C ALA A 94 -6.13 -2.13 -4.35
N THR A 95 -7.31 -2.47 -3.83
CA THR A 95 -8.57 -2.40 -4.59
C THR A 95 -8.89 -0.97 -5.01
N LYS A 96 -8.71 0.01 -4.12
CA LYS A 96 -8.89 1.44 -4.40
C LYS A 96 -7.95 1.93 -5.48
N GLU A 97 -6.67 1.72 -5.29
CA GLU A 97 -5.63 2.10 -6.25
C GLU A 97 -5.86 1.44 -7.61
N SER A 98 -6.32 0.18 -7.65
CA SER A 98 -6.66 -0.52 -8.89
C SER A 98 -7.84 0.11 -9.63
N ILE A 99 -8.89 0.51 -8.92
CA ILE A 99 -10.01 1.25 -9.53
C ILE A 99 -9.52 2.60 -10.04
N MET A 100 -8.74 3.33 -9.25
CA MET A 100 -8.19 4.63 -9.63
C MET A 100 -7.33 4.54 -10.89
N ILE A 101 -6.46 3.51 -10.99
CA ILE A 101 -5.70 3.22 -12.22
C ILE A 101 -6.66 3.07 -13.40
N LYS A 102 -7.70 2.25 -13.26
CA LYS A 102 -8.66 1.99 -14.34
C LYS A 102 -9.52 3.20 -14.71
N GLU A 103 -9.76 4.13 -13.78
CA GLU A 103 -10.48 5.38 -14.06
C GLU A 103 -9.61 6.40 -14.80
N HIS A 104 -8.31 6.48 -14.48
CA HIS A 104 -7.39 7.38 -15.16
C HIS A 104 -6.88 6.81 -16.49
N ILE A 105 -6.67 5.50 -16.53
CA ILE A 105 -6.02 4.77 -17.62
C ILE A 105 -6.67 3.38 -17.78
N PRO A 106 -7.82 3.30 -18.48
CA PRO A 106 -8.60 2.06 -18.61
C PRO A 106 -7.85 0.88 -19.24
N GLU A 107 -6.87 1.14 -20.10
CA GLU A 107 -6.10 0.16 -20.85
C GLU A 107 -5.07 -0.62 -20.02
N ILE A 108 -4.73 -0.15 -18.81
CA ILE A 108 -3.75 -0.86 -17.96
C ILE A 108 -4.38 -2.14 -17.42
N ASP A 109 -3.72 -3.28 -17.61
CA ASP A 109 -4.11 -4.52 -16.95
C ASP A 109 -3.64 -4.51 -15.49
N VAL A 110 -4.59 -4.68 -14.57
CA VAL A 110 -4.30 -4.71 -13.14
C VAL A 110 -4.60 -6.09 -12.58
N THR A 111 -3.63 -6.66 -11.86
CA THR A 111 -3.76 -7.94 -11.17
C THR A 111 -3.42 -7.81 -9.69
N LEU A 112 -4.28 -8.30 -8.80
CA LEU A 112 -3.98 -8.46 -7.37
C LEU A 112 -3.74 -9.94 -7.04
N PHE A 113 -2.57 -10.21 -6.47
CA PHE A 113 -2.18 -11.50 -5.91
C PHE A 113 -2.44 -11.51 -4.41
N TYR A 114 -3.28 -12.43 -3.93
CA TYR A 114 -3.77 -12.42 -2.55
C TYR A 114 -3.95 -13.82 -1.97
N MET A 115 -3.97 -13.92 -0.62
CA MET A 115 -4.39 -15.13 0.09
C MET A 115 -5.90 -15.14 0.32
N ASP A 116 -6.40 -14.11 1.00
CA ASP A 116 -7.82 -13.86 1.26
C ASP A 116 -8.10 -12.37 1.09
N ILE A 117 -9.21 -12.00 0.45
CA ILE A 117 -9.66 -10.61 0.38
C ILE A 117 -10.38 -10.29 1.69
N ARG A 118 -9.87 -9.31 2.42
CA ARG A 118 -10.46 -8.85 3.69
C ARG A 118 -11.21 -7.54 3.48
N ALA A 119 -12.46 -7.66 3.04
CA ALA A 119 -13.37 -6.55 2.75
C ALA A 119 -14.47 -6.42 3.84
N TYR A 120 -14.07 -6.28 5.12
CA TYR A 120 -14.98 -6.38 6.27
C TYR A 120 -15.65 -5.05 6.69
N GLY A 121 -15.29 -3.93 6.08
CA GLY A 121 -15.93 -2.63 6.35
C GLY A 121 -17.30 -2.50 5.68
N LYS A 122 -18.10 -1.52 6.12
CA LYS A 122 -19.36 -1.19 5.45
C LYS A 122 -19.08 -0.90 3.97
N GLU A 123 -19.82 -1.56 3.09
CA GLU A 123 -19.72 -1.43 1.63
C GLU A 123 -18.41 -1.93 0.98
N PHE A 124 -17.49 -2.52 1.75
CA PHE A 124 -16.21 -2.97 1.20
C PHE A 124 -16.36 -4.16 0.25
N GLU A 125 -17.29 -5.08 0.55
CA GLU A 125 -17.60 -6.21 -0.34
C GLU A 125 -18.18 -5.72 -1.67
N GLN A 126 -19.08 -4.73 -1.65
CA GLN A 126 -19.61 -4.10 -2.85
C GLN A 126 -18.50 -3.39 -3.63
N TYR A 127 -17.56 -2.74 -2.94
CA TYR A 127 -16.42 -2.08 -3.56
C TYR A 127 -15.49 -3.07 -4.27
N TYR A 128 -15.19 -4.20 -3.61
CA TYR A 128 -14.44 -5.32 -4.20
C TYR A 128 -15.16 -5.93 -5.41
N LYS A 129 -16.47 -6.22 -5.29
CA LYS A 129 -17.27 -6.71 -6.42
C LYS A 129 -17.26 -5.74 -7.59
N ARG A 130 -17.41 -4.44 -7.32
CA ARG A 130 -17.33 -3.39 -8.34
C ARG A 130 -15.97 -3.38 -9.04
N ALA A 131 -14.87 -3.51 -8.29
CA ALA A 131 -13.52 -3.61 -8.86
C ALA A 131 -13.41 -4.78 -9.86
N LYS A 132 -13.92 -5.96 -9.48
CA LYS A 132 -13.89 -7.17 -10.29
C LYS A 132 -14.84 -7.11 -11.49
N ASP A 133 -16.10 -6.73 -11.26
CA ASP A 133 -17.17 -6.89 -12.24
C ASP A 133 -17.24 -5.73 -13.23
N LYS A 134 -17.08 -4.48 -12.75
CA LYS A 134 -17.12 -3.27 -13.58
C LYS A 134 -15.76 -2.95 -14.18
N TYR A 135 -14.72 -2.87 -13.34
CA TYR A 135 -13.38 -2.43 -13.76
C TYR A 135 -12.49 -3.58 -14.27
N LYS A 136 -12.99 -4.82 -14.25
CA LYS A 136 -12.31 -6.03 -14.76
C LYS A 136 -10.93 -6.24 -14.14
N ILE A 137 -10.75 -5.83 -12.89
CA ILE A 137 -9.52 -6.04 -12.14
C ILE A 137 -9.39 -7.54 -11.84
N ARG A 138 -8.21 -8.12 -12.12
CA ARG A 138 -7.98 -9.55 -11.92
C ARG A 138 -7.56 -9.82 -10.49
N TYR A 139 -8.26 -10.73 -9.84
CA TYR A 139 -7.94 -11.21 -8.51
C TYR A 139 -7.45 -12.65 -8.61
N ILE A 140 -6.19 -12.89 -8.27
CA ILE A 140 -5.55 -14.22 -8.29
C ILE A 140 -5.27 -14.65 -6.86
N ARG A 141 -5.93 -15.74 -6.45
CA ARG A 141 -5.74 -16.34 -5.13
C ARG A 141 -4.46 -17.17 -5.08
N SER A 142 -3.33 -16.47 -5.06
CA SER A 142 -1.98 -17.03 -4.94
C SER A 142 -1.04 -15.91 -4.55
N ILE A 143 -0.16 -16.15 -3.57
CA ILE A 143 0.98 -15.26 -3.32
C ILE A 143 2.15 -15.79 -4.14
N PRO A 144 2.72 -14.99 -5.06
CA PRO A 144 3.89 -15.42 -5.81
C PRO A 144 5.08 -15.61 -4.84
N PRO A 145 5.88 -16.69 -4.99
CA PRO A 145 7.03 -16.94 -4.10
C PRO A 145 8.15 -15.91 -4.27
N SER A 146 8.16 -15.21 -5.41
CA SER A 146 9.07 -14.12 -5.73
C SER A 146 8.40 -13.21 -6.77
N ALA A 147 8.83 -11.95 -6.88
CA ALA A 147 8.42 -11.13 -8.01
C ALA A 147 8.93 -11.79 -9.30
N PRO A 148 8.05 -12.15 -10.25
CA PRO A 148 8.50 -12.74 -11.50
C PRO A 148 9.50 -11.81 -12.18
N ILE A 149 10.66 -12.35 -12.56
CA ILE A 149 11.62 -11.65 -13.45
C ILE A 149 11.04 -11.52 -14.87
N SER A 150 9.85 -12.07 -15.11
CA SER A 150 9.24 -12.13 -16.44
C SER A 150 8.72 -10.76 -16.88
N LYS A 151 8.85 -10.48 -18.19
CA LYS A 151 8.30 -9.31 -18.90
C LYS A 151 6.76 -9.18 -18.79
N ALA A 152 6.09 -10.04 -18.03
CA ALA A 152 4.64 -10.12 -17.95
C ALA A 152 4.01 -8.95 -17.18
N PHE A 153 4.75 -8.29 -16.29
CA PHE A 153 4.31 -7.07 -15.60
C PHE A 153 5.38 -6.00 -15.68
N ASN A 154 4.97 -4.74 -15.77
CA ASN A 154 5.89 -3.62 -15.89
C ASN A 154 6.07 -2.86 -14.57
N ILE A 155 5.13 -2.99 -13.62
CA ILE A 155 5.23 -2.50 -12.24
C ILE A 155 4.73 -3.58 -11.28
N TYR A 156 5.47 -3.78 -10.18
CA TYR A 156 5.07 -4.57 -9.03
C TYR A 156 4.88 -3.65 -7.83
N ILE A 157 3.71 -3.73 -7.20
CA ILE A 157 3.35 -2.96 -6.02
C ILE A 157 3.26 -3.89 -4.83
N VAL A 158 4.13 -3.64 -3.86
CA VAL A 158 4.27 -4.43 -2.64
C VAL A 158 3.45 -3.75 -1.55
N SER A 159 2.35 -4.39 -1.12
CA SER A 159 1.44 -3.80 -0.12
C SER A 159 1.99 -4.01 1.30
N ASN A 160 2.45 -2.92 1.91
CA ASN A 160 3.26 -2.93 3.14
C ASN A 160 2.70 -1.97 4.19
N PHE A 161 2.15 -2.49 5.29
CA PHE A 161 1.70 -1.70 6.44
C PHE A 161 2.04 -2.41 7.75
N PRO A 162 2.94 -1.90 8.59
CA PRO A 162 3.01 -2.20 10.01
C PRO A 162 1.84 -1.55 10.73
N ALA A 163 1.42 -2.17 11.82
CA ALA A 163 0.59 -1.54 12.82
C ALA A 163 1.41 -1.49 14.11
N GLN A 164 2.11 -0.39 14.37
CA GLN A 164 2.55 -0.07 15.74
C GLN A 164 2.96 1.39 15.86
N GLY A 165 2.40 2.08 16.85
CA GLY A 165 2.75 3.43 17.23
C GLY A 165 1.94 3.93 18.44
N SER A 166 2.65 4.58 19.36
CA SER A 166 2.20 5.27 20.58
C SER A 166 2.21 6.84 20.48
N LEU A 167 1.10 7.64 20.51
CA LEU A 167 1.12 9.13 20.80
C LEU A 167 0.70 9.50 22.19
N ILE A 168 1.16 10.65 22.62
CA ILE A 168 0.65 11.32 23.79
C ILE A 168 0.07 12.66 23.32
N ILE A 169 -1.25 12.80 23.28
CA ILE A 169 -1.94 14.10 23.23
C ILE A 169 -2.22 14.48 24.67
N LEU A 170 -1.66 15.60 25.08
CA LEU A 170 -1.82 16.16 26.40
C LEU A 170 -3.08 17.04 26.43
N THR A 171 -4.09 16.65 27.21
CA THR A 171 -5.25 17.52 27.46
C THR A 171 -5.07 18.22 28.79
N PHE A 172 -5.02 19.55 28.76
CA PHE A 172 -4.94 20.39 29.96
C PHE A 172 -6.29 20.38 30.68
N GLY A 173 -6.27 20.10 31.98
CA GLY A 173 -7.41 20.31 32.87
C GLY A 173 -7.16 21.56 33.72
N GLU A 174 -8.23 22.30 34.04
CA GLU A 174 -8.21 23.33 35.08
C GLU A 174 -8.00 22.72 36.47
#